data_AF-A0A357K489-F1
#
_entry.id   AF-A0A357K489-F1
#
_cell.length_a   1.000
_cell.length_b   1.000
_cell.length_c   1.000
_cell.angle_alpha   90.00
_cell.angle_beta   90.00
_cell.angle_gamma   90.00
#
_symmetry.space_group_name_H-M   'P 1'
#
loop_
_entity.id
_entity.type
_entity.pdbx_description
1 polymer ?
#
loop_
_entity_poly.entity_id
_entity_poly.type
_entity_poly.pdbx_seq_one_letter_code
_entity_poly.pdbx_strand_id
1 'polypeptide(L)'
;MASDDYVGFTFFVGCMAMMAASAFFFLSMGSVEGKWKTSLLVSGLITFIAAVHYFYMRDYWAVVGESPTFFRYVDWTLTVPLMCVEFYLILKAAGAKT
;
A
#
# COMPACT_ATOMS: atom_id res chain seq x y z
N MET A 1 -2.26 21.30 -11.37
CA MET A 1 -0.89 21.03 -10.87
C MET A 1 0.04 21.90 -11.68
N ALA A 2 0.89 22.69 -11.03
CA ALA A 2 1.86 23.50 -11.74
C ALA A 2 2.87 22.57 -12.45
N SER A 3 3.44 22.99 -13.57
CA SER A 3 4.35 22.16 -14.37
C SER A 3 5.67 21.82 -13.66
N ASP A 4 5.97 22.50 -12.56
CA ASP A 4 7.14 22.37 -11.70
C ASP A 4 6.84 21.70 -10.35
N ASP A 5 5.61 21.25 -10.11
CA ASP A 5 5.21 20.55 -8.88
C ASP A 5 5.60 19.06 -8.94
N TYR A 6 6.90 18.79 -8.77
CA TYR A 6 7.43 17.43 -8.73
C TYR A 6 6.91 16.61 -7.53
N VAL A 7 6.61 17.26 -6.40
CA VAL A 7 6.11 16.57 -5.20
C VAL A 7 4.69 16.06 -5.45
N GLY A 8 3.79 16.90 -5.97
CA GLY A 8 2.45 16.49 -6.40
C GLY A 8 2.48 15.38 -7.46
N PHE A 9 3.42 15.47 -8.42
CA PHE A 9 3.60 14.43 -9.43
C PHE A 9 4.03 13.09 -8.83
N THR A 10 4.98 13.08 -7.90
CA THR A 10 5.42 11.83 -7.23
C THR A 10 4.31 11.22 -6.37
N PHE A 11 3.47 12.02 -5.71
CA PHE A 11 2.28 11.53 -5.02
C PHE A 11 1.28 10.87 -5.98
N PHE A 12 1.04 11.47 -7.14
CA PHE A 12 0.17 10.88 -8.17
C PHE A 12 0.71 9.54 -8.69
N VAL A 13 1.99 9.49 -9.05
CA VAL A 13 2.64 8.26 -9.52
C VAL A 13 2.57 7.17 -8.44
N GLY A 14 2.85 7.53 -7.18
CA GLY A 14 2.76 6.61 -6.05
C GLY A 14 1.34 6.05 -5.86
N CYS A 15 0.32 6.91 -5.91
CA CYS A 15 -1.08 6.49 -5.82
C CYS A 15 -1.46 5.50 -6.93
N MET A 16 -1.11 5.81 -8.18
CA MET A 16 -1.43 4.96 -9.33
C MET A 16 -0.70 3.61 -9.26
N ALA A 17 0.57 3.62 -8.86
CA ALA A 17 1.36 2.39 -8.71
C ALA A 17 0.79 1.47 -7.62
N MET A 18 0.43 2.03 -6.45
CA MET A 18 -0.16 1.26 -5.35
C MET A 18 -1.54 0.71 -5.71
N MET A 19 -2.36 1.48 -6.44
CA MET A 19 -3.66 1.04 -6.92
C MET A 19 -3.54 -0.11 -7.94
N ALA A 20 -2.60 0.02 -8.89
CA ALA A 20 -2.32 -1.04 -9.86
C ALA A 20 -1.82 -2.32 -9.18
N ALA A 21 -0.92 -2.19 -8.20
CA ALA A 21 -0.43 -3.32 -7.41
C ALA A 21 -1.57 -4.01 -6.62
N SER A 22 -2.46 -3.22 -6.00
CA SER A 22 -3.62 -3.76 -5.29
C SER A 22 -4.56 -4.55 -6.21
N ALA A 23 -4.88 -3.98 -7.39
CA ALA A 23 -5.66 -4.68 -8.40
C ALA A 23 -4.98 -5.98 -8.85
N PHE A 24 -3.66 -5.94 -9.09
CA PHE A 24 -2.88 -7.13 -9.44
C PHE A 24 -2.97 -8.21 -8.36
N PHE A 25 -2.78 -7.87 -7.08
CA PHE A 25 -2.83 -8.84 -5.99
C PHE A 25 -4.21 -9.45 -5.80
N PHE A 26 -5.28 -8.65 -5.89
CA PHE A 26 -6.64 -9.17 -5.78
C PHE A 26 -7.03 -10.06 -6.95
N LEU A 27 -6.71 -9.67 -8.19
CA LEU A 27 -7.01 -10.46 -9.38
C LEU A 27 -6.17 -11.74 -9.48
N SER A 28 -4.93 -11.72 -8.98
CA SER A 28 -4.01 -12.88 -9.01
C SER A 28 -4.29 -13.91 -7.90
N MET A 29 -5.23 -13.64 -7.00
CA MET A 29 -5.53 -14.53 -5.87
C MET A 29 -6.09 -15.90 -6.30
N GLY A 30 -6.76 -15.95 -7.45
CA GLY A 30 -7.29 -17.20 -8.03
C GLY A 30 -6.21 -18.11 -8.60
N SER A 31 -5.06 -17.57 -9.00
CA SER A 31 -3.98 -18.28 -9.69
C SER A 31 -2.87 -18.82 -8.78
N VAL A 32 -2.89 -18.50 -7.48
CA VAL A 32 -1.84 -18.94 -6.53
C VAL A 32 -2.25 -20.17 -5.72
N GLU A 33 -1.26 -20.95 -5.29
CA GLU A 33 -1.49 -22.10 -4.39
C GLU A 33 -2.18 -21.66 -3.10
N GLY A 34 -3.03 -22.54 -2.54
CA GLY A 34 -3.85 -22.22 -1.37
C GLY A 34 -3.08 -21.68 -0.16
N LYS A 35 -1.85 -22.15 0.06
CA LYS A 35 -1.00 -21.70 1.18
C LYS A 35 -0.56 -20.24 1.09
N TRP A 36 -0.57 -19.65 -0.11
CA TRP A 36 -0.15 -18.25 -0.36
C TRP A 36 -1.32 -17.28 -0.48
N LYS A 37 -2.57 -17.77 -0.58
CA LYS A 37 -3.74 -16.92 -0.82
C LYS A 37 -3.93 -15.84 0.25
N THR A 38 -3.73 -16.19 1.52
CA THR A 38 -3.84 -15.23 2.63
C THR A 38 -2.75 -14.17 2.59
N SER A 39 -1.54 -14.54 2.15
CA SER A 39 -0.42 -13.58 1.99
C SER A 39 -0.67 -12.61 0.84
N LEU A 40 -1.17 -13.09 -0.30
CA LEU A 40 -1.59 -12.21 -1.40
C LEU A 40 -2.74 -11.27 -1.00
N LEU A 41 -3.71 -11.75 -0.20
CA LEU A 41 -4.79 -10.92 0.31
C LEU A 41 -4.24 -9.78 1.19
N VAL A 42 -3.34 -10.07 2.13
CA VAL A 42 -2.74 -9.06 3.02
C VAL A 42 -1.91 -8.06 2.22
N SER A 43 -1.11 -8.51 1.24
CA SER A 43 -0.39 -7.63 0.32
C SER A 43 -1.30 -6.71 -0.49
N GLY A 44 -2.45 -7.22 -0.96
CA GLY A 44 -3.48 -6.44 -1.63
C GLY A 44 -4.11 -5.37 -0.73
N LEU A 45 -4.35 -5.70 0.54
CA LEU A 45 -4.88 -4.75 1.54
C LEU A 45 -3.87 -3.64 1.86
N ILE A 46 -2.59 -3.97 2.07
CA ILE A 46 -1.54 -2.99 2.35
C ILE A 46 -1.44 -1.97 1.21
N THR A 47 -1.34 -2.45 -0.02
CA THR A 47 -1.23 -1.58 -1.20
C THR A 47 -2.51 -0.78 -1.46
N PHE A 48 -3.68 -1.33 -1.16
CA PHE A 48 -4.95 -0.59 -1.26
C PHE A 48 -5.02 0.56 -0.26
N ILE A 49 -4.71 0.30 1.01
CA ILE A 49 -4.69 1.32 2.08
C ILE A 49 -3.71 2.43 1.70
N ALA A 50 -2.51 2.07 1.25
CA ALA A 50 -1.52 3.03 0.79
C ALA A 50 -2.05 3.87 -0.39
N ALA A 51 -2.69 3.26 -1.40
CA ALA A 51 -3.24 4.00 -2.54
C ALA A 51 -4.24 5.07 -2.11
N VAL A 52 -5.17 4.75 -1.20
CA VAL A 52 -6.15 5.69 -0.66
C VAL A 52 -5.47 6.82 0.12
N HIS A 53 -4.50 6.50 0.97
CA HIS A 53 -3.79 7.53 1.73
C HIS A 53 -2.93 8.44 0.84
N TYR A 54 -2.29 7.90 -0.20
CA TYR A 54 -1.54 8.70 -1.18
C TYR A 54 -2.45 9.62 -1.98
N PHE A 55 -3.69 9.22 -2.28
CA PHE A 55 -4.69 10.10 -2.87
C PHE A 55 -5.00 11.30 -1.95
N TYR A 56 -5.27 11.06 -0.67
CA TYR A 56 -5.50 12.14 0.30
C TYR A 56 -4.27 13.03 0.53
N MET A 57 -3.08 12.44 0.60
CA MET A 57 -1.82 13.19 0.73
C MET A 57 -1.57 14.11 -0.48
N ARG A 58 -1.87 13.64 -1.70
CA ARG A 58 -1.78 14.45 -2.92
C ARG A 58 -2.71 15.65 -2.86
N ASP A 59 -3.97 15.43 -2.47
CA ASP A 59 -4.96 16.49 -2.43
C ASP A 59 -4.66 17.49 -1.30
N TYR A 60 -4.14 17.02 -0.16
CA TYR A 60 -3.65 17.90 0.91
C TYR A 60 -2.46 18.76 0.45
N TRP A 61 -1.47 18.16 -0.22
CA TRP A 61 -0.34 18.90 -0.79
C TRP A 61 -0.80 19.98 -1.77
N ALA A 62 -1.75 19.65 -2.66
CA ALA A 62 -2.25 20.57 -3.68
C ALA A 62 -3.00 21.78 -3.10
N VAL A 63 -3.66 21.63 -1.95
CA VAL A 63 -4.45 22.71 -1.31
C VAL A 63 -3.64 23.48 -0.27
N VAL A 64 -2.84 22.79 0.55
CA VAL A 64 -2.17 23.36 1.73
C VAL A 64 -0.70 23.71 1.43
N GLY A 65 -0.04 22.99 0.53
CA GLY A 65 1.39 23.18 0.21
C GLY A 65 2.34 22.71 1.32
N GLU A 66 1.84 21.98 2.31
CA GLU A 66 2.63 21.45 3.43
C GLU A 66 2.76 19.93 3.36
N SER A 67 3.79 19.40 4.02
CA SER A 67 4.01 17.95 4.12
C SER A 67 2.88 17.27 4.91
N PRO A 68 2.17 16.28 4.34
CA PRO A 68 1.02 15.62 4.97
C PRO A 68 1.45 14.54 5.99
N THR A 69 2.19 14.95 7.03
CA THR A 69 2.78 14.03 8.02
C THR A 69 1.73 13.23 8.78
N PHE A 70 0.61 13.84 9.17
CA PHE A 70 -0.45 13.14 9.90
C PHE A 70 -1.06 12.00 9.08
N PHE A 71 -1.34 12.21 7.78
CA PHE A 71 -1.83 11.15 6.90
C PHE A 71 -0.82 10.01 6.78
N ARG A 72 0.48 10.33 6.78
CA ARG A 72 1.54 9.32 6.76
C ARG A 72 1.54 8.46 8.02
N TYR A 73 1.36 9.05 9.20
CA TYR A 73 1.30 8.31 10.45
C TYR A 73 0.05 7.41 10.54
N VAL A 74 -1.10 7.89 10.03
CA VAL A 74 -2.31 7.05 9.95
C VAL A 74 -2.08 5.85 9.03
N ASP A 75 -1.52 6.08 7.83
CA ASP A 75 -1.15 5.02 6.88
C ASP A 75 -0.22 3.99 7.53
N TRP A 76 0.84 4.43 8.21
CA TRP A 76 1.77 3.53 8.89
C TRP A 76 1.15 2.75 10.04
N THR A 77 0.29 3.39 10.84
CA THR A 77 -0.41 2.71 11.94
C THR A 77 -1.26 1.54 11.42
N LEU A 78 -1.79 1.66 10.21
CA LEU A 78 -2.58 0.61 9.57
C LEU A 78 -1.72 -0.42 8.84
N THR A 79 -0.72 0.02 8.07
CA THR A 79 0.07 -0.84 7.18
C THR A 79 1.21 -1.57 7.87
N VAL A 80 1.85 -0.99 8.90
CA VAL A 80 2.98 -1.63 9.60
C VAL A 80 2.58 -2.93 10.29
N PRO A 81 1.49 -3.01 11.07
CA PRO A 81 1.05 -4.27 11.65
C PRO A 81 0.71 -5.32 10.59
N LEU A 82 0.09 -4.91 9.47
CA LEU A 82 -0.21 -5.80 8.35
C LEU A 82 1.07 -6.34 7.70
N MET A 83 2.12 -5.53 7.56
CA MET A 83 3.43 -5.99 7.07
C MET A 83 4.07 -7.01 8.01
N CYS A 84 3.92 -6.85 9.33
CA CYS A 84 4.37 -7.85 10.30
C CYS A 84 3.59 -9.17 10.16
N VAL A 85 2.27 -9.10 9.95
CA VAL A 85 1.44 -10.28 9.67
C VAL A 85 1.87 -10.94 8.37
N GLU A 86 2.13 -10.17 7.32
CA GLU A 86 2.59 -10.69 6.03
C GLU A 86 3.92 -11.44 6.17
N PHE A 87 4.88 -10.85 6.88
CA PHE A 87 6.16 -11.49 7.15
C PHE A 87 5.98 -12.83 7.87
N TYR A 88 5.11 -12.88 8.88
CA TYR A 88 4.78 -14.11 9.58
C TYR A 88 4.12 -15.16 8.65
N LEU A 89 3.17 -14.76 7.81
CA LEU A 89 2.48 -15.65 6.87
C LEU A 89 3.45 -16.28 5.88
N ILE A 90 4.41 -15.50 5.36
CA ILE A 90 5.46 -15.99 4.47
C ILE A 90 6.36 -17.01 5.18
N LEU A 91 6.82 -16.71 6.41
CA LEU A 91 7.65 -17.63 7.19
C LEU A 91 6.93 -18.94 7.48
N LYS A 92 5.65 -18.87 7.86
CA LYS A 92 4.81 -20.04 8.10
C LYS A 92 4.64 -20.88 6.84
N ALA A 93 4.36 -20.24 5.70
CA ALA A 93 4.23 -20.94 4.42
C ALA A 93 5.56 -21.56 3.93
N ALA A 94 6.70 -20.98 4.31
CA ALA A 94 8.05 -21.49 4.03
C ALA A 94 8.52 -22.60 4.98
N GLY A 95 7.73 -22.96 6.00
CA GLY A 95 8.04 -24.07 6.91
C GLY A 95 8.88 -23.69 8.13
N ALA A 96 8.91 -22.42 8.53
CA ALA A 96 9.52 -22.01 9.79
C ALA A 96 8.83 -22.71 10.97
N LYS A 97 9.62 -23.33 11.86
CA LYS A 97 9.12 -23.91 13.12
C LYS A 97 8.89 -22.76 14.12
N THR A 98 7.74 -22.78 14.78
CA THR A 98 7.37 -21.86 15.87
C THR A 98 8.39 -21.86 16.99
#